data_AF-A0A928DX71-F1
#
_entry.id   AF-A0A928DX71-F1
#
_cell.length_a   1.000
_cell.length_b   1.000
_cell.length_c   1.000
_cell.angle_alpha   90.00
_cell.angle_beta   90.00
_cell.angle_gamma   90.00
#
_symmetry.space_group_name_H-M   'P 1'
#
loop_
_entity.id
_entity.type
_entity.pdbx_description
1 polymer ?
#
loop_
_entity_poly.entity_id
_entity_poly.type
_entity_poly.pdbx_seq_one_letter_code
_entity_poly.pdbx_strand_id
1 'polypeptide(L)'
;MSQENVTPEQEAVEYIESSGGFLDRVPSWLLSMVIHTVLLIVMMFLQVDQGSKKAAVIFQATADEEIVEEEIIEEEEEELEMDLEVEDMEEVETEVTVDTPQDVPVEVEVANDTMDDEPPPAVVEFTPTADVRANSSDNNATLNAYTSGGGLDARKHADAVAMTGGGTRASQNAVKMGLEWIARHQLANGSWNYNHCLVGNCNCGNPGSLVNCTSGATAMGILPFLGCGMTHREGTYKRQIGAGLKFLVSIMKKDPKCPGGGSLHQKEGTMYAHGLATICLTEAYAMTKEKSLKVPAQAAVNFIMYAQDPTGGGWRYSPRQAGDTSVVGWQLMALKSGYMGYLQVNPQVPAKAMNFLNSVQTENGAGYGYVTPGKTPACTAIALLCRMYYGWKQDHPALQKGVQYIGNMGPSGDMYYNYYATQVMRHYGGDQWTKWNEKMREQLVKKQDKSDGHSKGSWTPGSGHSGSGGRLYETALSIMTLEVYYRHQPIYQTQTMDKPAALE
;
A
#
# COMPACT_ATOMS: atom_id res chain seq x y z
N MET A 1 -94.38 26.74 -21.15
CA MET A 1 -95.04 25.42 -21.01
C MET A 1 -94.08 24.53 -20.24
N SER A 2 -94.60 23.83 -19.23
CA SER A 2 -93.96 22.77 -18.42
C SER A 2 -92.64 23.08 -17.68
N GLN A 3 -92.77 23.21 -16.36
CA GLN A 3 -91.76 22.76 -15.39
C GLN A 3 -91.61 21.23 -15.53
N GLU A 4 -90.38 20.73 -15.68
CA GLU A 4 -90.06 19.33 -15.41
C GLU A 4 -89.31 19.24 -14.08
N ASN A 5 -89.95 18.56 -13.13
CA ASN A 5 -89.41 18.17 -11.84
C ASN A 5 -88.31 17.12 -12.03
N VAL A 6 -87.07 17.46 -11.71
CA VAL A 6 -85.98 16.51 -11.50
C VAL A 6 -86.10 15.99 -10.06
N THR A 7 -86.20 14.67 -9.90
CA THR A 7 -86.37 14.00 -8.60
C THR A 7 -85.05 13.92 -7.82
N PRO A 8 -85.07 13.86 -6.46
CA PRO A 8 -83.87 13.85 -5.61
C PRO A 8 -82.88 12.69 -5.87
N GLU A 9 -83.30 11.62 -6.55
CA GLU A 9 -82.42 10.52 -6.94
C GLU A 9 -81.44 10.90 -8.07
N GLN A 10 -81.76 11.90 -8.89
CA GLN A 10 -80.86 12.32 -9.99
C GLN A 10 -79.70 13.20 -9.49
N GLU A 11 -79.84 13.92 -8.37
CA GLU A 11 -78.73 14.62 -7.72
C GLU A 11 -77.75 13.67 -6.99
N ALA A 12 -78.21 12.49 -6.58
CA ALA A 12 -77.37 11.52 -5.86
C ALA A 12 -76.42 10.74 -6.77
N VAL A 13 -76.76 10.56 -8.06
CA VAL A 13 -75.91 9.84 -9.02
C VAL A 13 -74.81 10.75 -9.58
N GLU A 14 -75.07 12.04 -9.73
CA GLU A 14 -74.07 13.00 -10.27
C GLU A 14 -72.98 13.36 -9.24
N TYR A 15 -73.21 13.13 -7.94
CA TYR A 15 -72.21 13.37 -6.88
C TYR A 15 -71.22 12.20 -6.69
N ILE A 16 -71.54 11.00 -7.20
CA ILE A 16 -70.69 9.81 -7.04
C ILE A 16 -69.69 9.67 -8.20
N GLU A 17 -69.94 10.25 -9.38
CA GLU A 17 -68.98 10.23 -10.50
C GLU A 17 -67.92 11.34 -10.46
N SER A 18 -68.05 12.36 -9.60
CA SER A 18 -67.07 13.47 -9.52
C SER A 18 -66.06 13.37 -8.37
N SER A 19 -66.11 12.30 -7.57
CA SER A 19 -65.16 12.06 -6.47
C SER A 19 -64.09 11.07 -6.89
N GLY A 20 -63.35 11.41 -7.95
CA GLY A 20 -62.05 10.80 -8.23
C GLY A 20 -61.22 10.84 -6.94
N GLY A 21 -60.98 9.66 -6.37
CA GLY A 21 -60.45 9.52 -5.03
C GLY A 21 -59.14 10.29 -4.90
N PHE A 22 -58.83 10.79 -3.71
CA PHE A 22 -57.58 11.51 -3.43
C PHE A 22 -56.33 10.80 -4.00
N LEU A 23 -56.38 9.47 -4.14
CA LEU A 23 -55.33 8.63 -4.71
C LEU A 23 -55.12 8.79 -6.24
N ASP A 24 -56.12 9.21 -7.02
CA ASP A 24 -55.99 9.39 -8.48
C ASP A 24 -55.35 10.73 -8.86
N ARG A 25 -55.24 11.66 -7.91
CA ARG A 25 -54.64 13.00 -8.11
C ARG A 25 -53.22 13.11 -7.56
N VAL A 26 -52.70 12.05 -6.93
CA VAL A 26 -51.33 12.03 -6.42
C VAL A 26 -50.40 11.51 -7.52
N PRO A 27 -49.40 12.31 -7.96
CA PRO A 27 -48.40 11.82 -8.89
C PRO A 27 -47.75 10.53 -8.36
N SER A 28 -47.61 9.52 -9.21
CA SER A 28 -47.07 8.20 -8.82
C SER A 28 -45.69 8.29 -8.16
N TRP A 29 -44.89 9.30 -8.50
CA TRP A 29 -43.60 9.56 -7.86
C TRP A 29 -43.74 10.00 -6.39
N LEU A 30 -44.79 10.76 -6.05
CA LEU A 30 -45.02 11.22 -4.68
C LEU A 30 -45.51 10.07 -3.80
N LEU A 31 -46.39 9.23 -4.33
CA LEU A 31 -46.84 8.01 -3.64
C LEU A 31 -45.65 7.06 -3.41
N SER A 32 -44.81 6.87 -4.42
CA SER A 32 -43.58 6.07 -4.31
C SER A 32 -42.62 6.65 -3.27
N MET A 33 -42.39 7.97 -3.27
CA MET A 33 -41.53 8.64 -2.29
C MET A 33 -42.03 8.39 -0.86
N VAL A 34 -43.33 8.58 -0.60
CA VAL A 34 -43.92 8.37 0.73
C VAL A 34 -43.76 6.92 1.18
N ILE A 35 -44.01 5.95 0.30
CA ILE A 35 -43.83 4.53 0.60
C ILE A 35 -42.36 4.23 0.96
N HIS A 36 -41.40 4.72 0.17
CA HIS A 36 -39.98 4.49 0.44
C HIS A 36 -39.52 5.20 1.72
N THR A 37 -40.00 6.41 2.01
CA THR A 37 -39.70 7.12 3.26
C THR A 37 -40.22 6.36 4.48
N VAL A 38 -41.45 5.85 4.43
CA VAL A 38 -42.01 5.03 5.51
C VAL A 38 -41.22 3.74 5.68
N LEU A 39 -40.80 3.10 4.58
CA LEU A 39 -40.02 1.86 4.60
C LEU A 39 -38.62 2.08 5.22
N LEU A 40 -37.98 3.22 4.93
CA LEU A 40 -36.72 3.62 5.55
C LEU A 40 -36.87 3.91 7.05
N ILE A 41 -37.97 4.56 7.46
CA ILE A 41 -38.27 4.80 8.88
C ILE A 41 -38.50 3.47 9.61
N VAL A 42 -39.26 2.54 9.02
CA VAL A 42 -39.46 1.20 9.58
C VAL A 42 -38.15 0.43 9.66
N MET A 43 -37.30 0.48 8.62
CA MET A 43 -35.96 -0.13 8.68
C MET A 43 -35.07 0.49 9.76
N MET A 44 -35.15 1.80 9.95
CA MET A 44 -34.42 2.50 11.02
C MET A 44 -34.88 2.01 12.41
N PHE A 45 -36.18 1.79 12.62
CA PHE A 45 -36.68 1.24 13.88
C PHE A 45 -36.41 -0.26 14.05
N LEU A 46 -36.32 -1.04 12.97
CA LEU A 46 -35.93 -2.45 13.03
C LEU A 46 -34.42 -2.67 13.26
N GLN A 47 -33.59 -1.65 13.05
CA GLN A 47 -32.15 -1.68 13.35
C GLN A 47 -31.80 -1.21 14.76
N VAL A 48 -32.78 -0.74 15.55
CA VAL A 48 -32.62 -0.36 16.96
C VAL A 48 -33.18 -1.47 17.85
N ASP A 49 -32.58 -2.64 17.80
CA ASP A 49 -32.40 -3.48 18.99
C ASP A 49 -31.18 -4.37 18.78
N GLN A 50 -30.05 -3.95 19.36
CA GLN A 50 -28.99 -4.75 19.98
C GLN A 50 -27.85 -3.78 20.36
N GLY A 51 -28.14 -2.93 21.34
CA GLY A 51 -27.18 -2.02 21.96
C GLY A 51 -27.26 -2.11 23.48
N SER A 52 -26.23 -2.74 24.07
CA SER A 52 -25.79 -2.59 25.46
C SER A 52 -26.75 -3.02 26.58
N LYS A 53 -26.62 -4.29 26.99
CA LYS A 53 -26.63 -4.61 28.42
C LYS A 53 -25.19 -4.93 28.85
N LYS A 54 -24.53 -3.96 29.49
CA LYS A 54 -23.36 -4.23 30.34
C LYS A 54 -23.84 -5.10 31.49
N ALA A 55 -23.64 -6.41 31.41
CA ALA A 55 -23.65 -7.27 32.57
C ALA A 55 -22.22 -7.33 33.09
N ALA A 56 -21.98 -6.67 34.23
CA ALA A 56 -20.81 -6.96 35.06
C ALA A 56 -20.96 -8.42 35.53
N VAL A 57 -20.18 -9.33 34.96
CA VAL A 57 -20.04 -10.68 35.47
C VAL A 57 -18.81 -10.66 36.37
N ILE A 58 -19.06 -10.59 37.67
CA ILE A 58 -18.07 -10.88 38.71
C ILE A 58 -17.83 -12.39 38.63
N PHE A 59 -16.66 -12.80 38.14
CA PHE A 59 -16.17 -14.15 38.38
C PHE A 59 -15.43 -14.14 39.72
N GLN A 60 -16.13 -14.58 40.75
CA GLN A 60 -15.54 -15.00 42.01
C GLN A 60 -14.96 -16.39 41.76
N ALA A 61 -13.65 -16.47 41.53
CA ALA A 61 -12.91 -17.71 41.55
C ALA A 61 -12.16 -17.77 42.88
N THR A 62 -12.66 -18.62 43.77
CA THR A 62 -11.95 -19.12 44.94
C THR A 62 -10.81 -20.01 44.45
N ALA A 63 -9.58 -19.60 44.70
CA ALA A 63 -8.42 -20.48 44.76
C ALA A 63 -7.47 -19.90 45.80
N ASP A 64 -6.99 -20.78 46.67
CA ASP A 64 -6.41 -20.50 47.97
C ASP A 64 -5.21 -19.54 47.92
N GLU A 65 -5.14 -18.69 48.94
CA GLU A 65 -3.97 -17.89 49.29
C GLU A 65 -2.80 -18.82 49.68
N GLU A 66 -1.67 -18.66 48.98
CA GLU A 66 -0.38 -18.81 49.64
C GLU A 66 0.37 -17.48 49.42
N ILE A 67 0.54 -16.76 50.52
CA ILE A 67 1.18 -15.45 50.62
C ILE A 67 2.69 -15.66 50.47
N VAL A 68 3.29 -15.05 49.45
CA VAL A 68 4.71 -14.71 49.45
C VAL A 68 4.77 -13.19 49.30
N GLU A 69 5.17 -12.52 50.38
CA GLU A 69 5.57 -11.11 50.36
C GLU A 69 6.81 -10.98 49.47
N GLU A 70 6.74 -10.15 48.43
CA GLU A 70 7.92 -9.64 47.75
C GLU A 70 7.83 -8.11 47.68
N GLU A 71 8.88 -7.46 48.18
CA GLU A 71 9.08 -6.03 48.33
C GLU A 71 8.78 -5.25 47.04
N ILE A 72 8.04 -4.14 47.20
CA ILE A 72 7.95 -3.09 46.20
C ILE A 72 9.26 -2.28 46.29
N ILE A 73 10.14 -2.44 45.32
CA ILE A 73 11.22 -1.47 45.07
C ILE A 73 10.64 -0.42 44.13
N GLU A 74 10.50 0.81 44.64
CA GLU A 74 10.28 2.00 43.83
C GLU A 74 11.57 2.29 43.05
N GLU A 75 11.58 2.09 41.73
CA GLU A 75 12.61 2.65 40.87
C GLU A 75 12.17 4.04 40.41
N GLU A 76 12.80 5.08 40.97
CA GLU A 76 12.81 6.44 40.44
C GLU A 76 13.55 6.46 39.09
N GLU A 77 12.94 7.07 38.07
CA GLU A 77 13.59 7.34 36.79
C GLU A 77 14.64 8.46 36.97
N GLU A 78 15.93 8.11 37.00
CA GLU A 78 17.01 9.09 36.80
C GLU A 78 17.23 9.34 35.30
N GLU A 79 16.97 10.58 34.87
CA GLU A 79 17.43 11.13 33.60
C GLU A 79 18.96 11.24 33.60
N LEU A 80 19.64 10.40 32.81
CA LEU A 80 21.06 10.57 32.49
C LEU A 80 21.19 11.40 31.20
N GLU A 81 21.46 12.70 31.36
CA GLU A 81 22.17 13.49 30.35
C GLU A 81 23.59 12.93 30.23
N MET A 82 23.98 12.51 29.03
CA MET A 82 25.36 12.12 28.74
C MET A 82 25.97 13.19 27.82
N ASP A 83 26.73 14.09 28.44
CA ASP A 83 27.65 15.00 27.76
C ASP A 83 28.72 14.19 27.03
N LEU A 84 28.85 14.42 25.72
CA LEU A 84 29.98 13.90 24.94
C LEU A 84 31.07 14.96 24.92
N GLU A 85 32.07 14.80 25.78
CA GLU A 85 33.38 15.43 25.62
C GLU A 85 34.14 14.73 24.48
N VAL A 86 34.71 15.56 23.60
CA VAL A 86 35.53 15.14 22.46
C VAL A 86 36.96 14.95 22.98
N GLU A 87 37.47 13.72 22.97
CA GLU A 87 38.91 13.48 23.12
C GLU A 87 39.53 13.25 21.74
N ASP A 88 40.51 14.11 21.43
CA ASP A 88 41.38 14.07 20.26
C ASP A 88 42.17 12.76 20.21
N MET A 89 42.25 12.14 19.03
CA MET A 89 43.12 11.01 18.76
C MET A 89 44.17 11.42 17.72
N GLU A 90 45.43 11.44 18.17
CA GLU A 90 46.63 11.89 17.48
C GLU A 90 46.95 11.11 16.19
N GLU A 91 47.47 11.84 15.20
CA GLU A 91 48.09 11.32 13.98
C GLU A 91 49.40 10.58 14.31
N VAL A 92 49.54 9.35 13.79
CA VAL A 92 50.83 8.64 13.76
C VAL A 92 51.34 8.67 12.31
N GLU A 93 52.34 9.52 12.06
CA GLU A 93 53.17 9.48 10.87
C GLU A 93 54.07 8.24 10.87
N THR A 94 54.05 7.47 9.79
CA THR A 94 55.11 6.50 9.50
C THR A 94 55.71 6.83 8.13
N GLU A 95 56.91 7.39 8.13
CA GLU A 95 57.79 7.50 6.97
C GLU A 95 58.29 6.11 6.53
N VAL A 96 58.15 5.78 5.24
CA VAL A 96 59.05 4.85 4.55
C VAL A 96 59.35 5.43 3.16
N THR A 97 60.62 5.74 2.95
CA THR A 97 61.24 6.21 1.70
C THR A 97 61.59 5.05 0.79
N VAL A 98 61.26 5.12 -0.52
CA VAL A 98 62.05 4.46 -1.59
C VAL A 98 61.92 5.23 -2.92
N ASP A 99 63.08 5.40 -3.54
CA ASP A 99 63.47 6.05 -4.80
C ASP A 99 62.58 5.84 -6.05
N THR A 100 62.49 6.89 -6.86
CA THR A 100 62.12 6.87 -8.30
C THR A 100 63.33 6.63 -9.20
N PRO A 101 63.18 5.98 -10.37
CA PRO A 101 63.49 6.73 -11.60
C PRO A 101 62.65 6.41 -12.86
N GLN A 102 62.39 7.51 -13.59
CA GLN A 102 62.39 7.75 -15.05
C GLN A 102 61.26 7.29 -16.02
N ASP A 103 60.76 8.33 -16.72
CA ASP A 103 59.97 8.50 -17.95
C ASP A 103 59.88 7.39 -19.01
N VAL A 104 58.63 7.11 -19.47
CA VAL A 104 58.23 6.89 -20.88
C VAL A 104 56.75 7.32 -21.05
N PRO A 105 56.33 8.01 -22.15
CA PRO A 105 54.95 8.51 -22.32
C PRO A 105 54.02 7.56 -23.11
N VAL A 106 52.71 7.92 -23.15
CA VAL A 106 51.59 7.42 -23.99
C VAL A 106 50.81 6.25 -23.33
N GLU A 107 49.48 6.20 -23.18
CA GLU A 107 48.34 6.64 -24.01
C GLU A 107 47.07 6.87 -23.15
N VAL A 108 46.13 7.68 -23.65
CA VAL A 108 44.86 8.06 -23.01
C VAL A 108 43.80 6.98 -23.24
N GLU A 109 43.19 6.45 -22.18
CA GLU A 109 41.82 5.92 -22.21
C GLU A 109 41.01 6.51 -21.05
N VAL A 110 39.94 7.22 -21.40
CA VAL A 110 39.01 7.89 -20.49
C VAL A 110 38.01 6.85 -19.98
N ALA A 111 38.11 6.47 -18.71
CA ALA A 111 37.03 5.83 -17.98
C ALA A 111 36.23 6.91 -17.23
N ASN A 112 34.94 7.06 -17.56
CA ASN A 112 34.02 7.91 -16.82
C ASN A 112 33.74 7.31 -15.44
N ASP A 113 34.25 7.96 -14.40
CA ASP A 113 33.83 7.75 -13.02
C ASP A 113 32.40 8.26 -12.80
N THR A 114 31.54 7.40 -12.26
CA THR A 114 30.26 7.79 -11.66
C THR A 114 30.55 8.29 -10.24
N MET A 115 30.47 9.60 -10.05
CA MET A 115 30.61 10.23 -8.75
C MET A 115 29.40 9.94 -7.86
N ASP A 116 29.70 9.45 -6.65
CA ASP A 116 28.85 9.55 -5.47
C ASP A 116 28.67 11.03 -5.11
N ASP A 117 27.43 11.50 -5.01
CA ASP A 117 27.12 12.82 -4.47
C ASP A 117 26.02 12.70 -3.41
N GLU A 118 26.42 12.88 -2.16
CA GLU A 118 25.55 13.19 -1.02
C GLU A 118 25.54 14.72 -0.86
N PRO A 119 24.38 15.42 -0.93
CA PRO A 119 24.38 16.87 -0.77
C PRO A 119 24.15 17.29 0.70
N PRO A 120 24.81 18.36 1.17
CA PRO A 120 24.68 18.91 2.53
C PRO A 120 23.40 19.74 2.72
N PRO A 121 23.03 20.12 3.96
CA PRO A 121 21.78 20.82 4.21
C PRO A 121 21.91 22.31 3.87
N ALA A 122 21.01 22.83 3.04
CA ALA A 122 20.81 24.26 2.88
C ALA A 122 19.37 24.62 3.28
N VAL A 123 19.26 25.42 4.34
CA VAL A 123 18.03 26.05 4.81
C VAL A 123 17.77 27.26 3.91
N VAL A 124 16.65 27.28 3.20
CA VAL A 124 16.17 28.48 2.50
C VAL A 124 14.70 28.67 2.86
N GLU A 125 14.42 29.77 3.56
CA GLU A 125 13.07 30.25 3.83
C GLU A 125 12.35 30.56 2.51
N PHE A 126 11.16 29.97 2.33
CA PHE A 126 10.27 30.30 1.21
C PHE A 126 9.11 31.17 1.70
N THR A 127 8.99 32.35 1.10
CA THR A 127 7.78 33.18 1.15
C THR A 127 6.76 32.67 0.12
N PRO A 128 5.45 32.66 0.44
CA PRO A 128 4.44 32.10 -0.46
C PRO A 128 3.82 33.18 -1.36
N THR A 129 4.01 33.06 -2.68
CA THR A 129 3.09 33.66 -3.66
C THR A 129 3.02 32.82 -4.93
N ALA A 130 1.88 32.17 -5.17
CA ALA A 130 0.95 32.46 -6.27
C ALA A 130 -0.04 31.29 -6.50
N ASP A 131 -1.29 31.68 -6.72
CA ASP A 131 -2.53 30.90 -6.85
C ASP A 131 -2.45 29.55 -7.59
N VAL A 132 -2.88 28.49 -6.90
CA VAL A 132 -3.51 27.32 -7.53
C VAL A 132 -4.92 27.18 -6.96
N ARG A 133 -5.88 27.79 -7.64
CA ARG A 133 -7.31 27.50 -7.39
C ARG A 133 -7.61 26.10 -7.92
N ALA A 134 -7.61 25.11 -7.03
CA ALA A 134 -8.16 23.79 -7.29
C ALA A 134 -9.70 23.90 -7.38
N ASN A 135 -10.27 23.66 -8.56
CA ASN A 135 -11.72 23.61 -8.75
C ASN A 135 -12.31 22.37 -8.06
N SER A 136 -13.39 22.55 -7.30
CA SER A 136 -14.08 21.50 -6.55
C SER A 136 -14.69 20.38 -7.42
N SER A 137 -14.92 20.63 -8.72
CA SER A 137 -15.38 19.64 -9.69
C SER A 137 -14.34 18.58 -10.01
N ASP A 138 -13.06 18.96 -10.07
CA ASP A 138 -11.96 18.03 -10.36
C ASP A 138 -11.75 17.08 -9.19
N ASN A 139 -11.88 17.56 -7.95
CA ASN A 139 -11.76 16.73 -6.76
C ASN A 139 -12.78 15.57 -6.71
N ASN A 140 -14.00 15.77 -7.21
CA ASN A 140 -15.03 14.73 -7.21
C ASN A 140 -14.81 13.66 -8.30
N ALA A 141 -14.42 14.06 -9.51
CA ALA A 141 -14.07 13.10 -10.58
C ALA A 141 -12.80 12.30 -10.23
N THR A 142 -11.86 12.94 -9.54
CA THR A 142 -10.58 12.36 -9.12
C THR A 142 -10.77 11.42 -7.92
N LEU A 143 -11.67 11.75 -6.98
CA LEU A 143 -12.06 10.84 -5.91
C LEU A 143 -12.73 9.56 -6.43
N ASN A 144 -13.55 9.66 -7.49
CA ASN A 144 -14.16 8.49 -8.13
C ASN A 144 -13.12 7.55 -8.78
N ALA A 145 -11.99 8.09 -9.24
CA ALA A 145 -10.92 7.28 -9.82
C ALA A 145 -10.14 6.51 -8.74
N TYR A 146 -9.81 7.14 -7.61
CA TYR A 146 -9.20 6.47 -6.45
C TYR A 146 -10.07 5.34 -5.89
N THR A 147 -11.38 5.40 -6.11
CA THR A 147 -12.33 4.39 -5.64
C THR A 147 -12.65 3.31 -6.68
N SER A 148 -12.25 3.50 -7.95
CA SER A 148 -12.43 2.56 -9.05
C SER A 148 -11.19 1.69 -9.31
N GLY A 149 -11.37 0.46 -9.79
CA GLY A 149 -10.29 -0.48 -10.15
C GLY A 149 -9.62 -1.20 -8.97
N GLY A 150 -9.16 -2.44 -9.21
CA GLY A 150 -8.37 -3.23 -8.25
C GLY A 150 -8.99 -4.54 -7.76
N GLY A 151 -10.01 -5.11 -8.42
CA GLY A 151 -10.68 -6.34 -7.97
C GLY A 151 -9.70 -7.46 -7.54
N LEU A 152 -9.90 -8.02 -6.35
CA LEU A 152 -9.06 -9.08 -5.77
C LEU A 152 -9.37 -10.48 -6.35
N ASP A 153 -10.47 -10.62 -7.09
CA ASP A 153 -10.96 -11.92 -7.56
C ASP A 153 -10.02 -12.59 -8.57
N ALA A 154 -9.26 -11.83 -9.35
CA ALA A 154 -8.29 -12.37 -10.29
C ALA A 154 -7.21 -13.24 -9.62
N ARG A 155 -6.93 -13.00 -8.33
CA ARG A 155 -5.96 -13.77 -7.55
C ARG A 155 -6.41 -15.22 -7.36
N LYS A 156 -7.72 -15.52 -7.35
CA LYS A 156 -8.26 -16.90 -7.27
C LYS A 156 -7.94 -17.74 -8.51
N HIS A 157 -7.64 -17.08 -9.63
CA HIS A 157 -7.31 -17.71 -10.91
C HIS A 157 -5.91 -17.31 -11.39
N ALA A 158 -4.97 -17.12 -10.44
CA ALA A 158 -3.64 -16.57 -10.69
C ALA A 158 -2.91 -17.19 -11.90
N ASP A 159 -2.78 -18.52 -11.96
CA ASP A 159 -2.10 -19.22 -13.06
C ASP A 159 -2.76 -18.92 -14.42
N ALA A 160 -4.10 -18.95 -14.50
CA ALA A 160 -4.82 -18.71 -15.75
C ALA A 160 -4.68 -17.24 -16.21
N VAL A 161 -4.86 -16.29 -15.28
CA VAL A 161 -4.75 -14.85 -15.55
C VAL A 161 -3.31 -14.48 -15.95
N ALA A 162 -2.31 -15.10 -15.32
CA ALA A 162 -0.91 -14.91 -15.69
C ALA A 162 -0.66 -15.34 -17.14
N MET A 163 -1.11 -16.54 -17.53
CA MET A 163 -0.89 -17.07 -18.88
C MET A 163 -1.53 -16.18 -19.97
N THR A 164 -2.69 -15.58 -19.69
CA THR A 164 -3.30 -14.60 -20.62
C THR A 164 -2.66 -13.21 -20.56
N GLY A 165 -2.01 -12.87 -19.45
CA GLY A 165 -1.44 -11.55 -19.18
C GLY A 165 0.01 -11.36 -19.65
N GLY A 166 0.65 -12.41 -20.18
CA GLY A 166 2.05 -12.42 -20.57
C GLY A 166 2.99 -13.09 -19.56
N GLY A 167 2.45 -13.77 -18.56
CA GLY A 167 3.20 -14.71 -17.72
C GLY A 167 3.50 -16.00 -18.46
N THR A 168 4.51 -16.73 -18.01
CA THR A 168 4.90 -18.05 -18.55
C THR A 168 4.85 -19.11 -17.47
N ARG A 169 4.78 -20.40 -17.87
CA ARG A 169 4.88 -21.51 -16.91
C ARG A 169 6.17 -21.44 -16.07
N ALA A 170 7.27 -21.00 -16.67
CA ALA A 170 8.52 -20.78 -15.95
C ALA A 170 8.39 -19.68 -14.88
N SER A 171 7.72 -18.56 -15.20
CA SER A 171 7.45 -17.49 -14.22
C SER A 171 6.55 -17.93 -13.07
N GLN A 172 5.51 -18.73 -13.34
CA GLN A 172 4.61 -19.21 -12.29
C GLN A 172 5.27 -20.28 -11.42
N ASN A 173 6.13 -21.12 -12.01
CA ASN A 173 6.98 -22.04 -11.24
C ASN A 173 7.97 -21.26 -10.36
N ALA A 174 8.54 -20.16 -10.86
CA ALA A 174 9.42 -19.30 -10.07
C ALA A 174 8.68 -18.69 -8.87
N VAL A 175 7.45 -18.20 -9.04
CA VAL A 175 6.59 -17.76 -7.92
C VAL A 175 6.40 -18.89 -6.90
N LYS A 176 6.01 -20.08 -7.34
CA LYS A 176 5.77 -21.24 -6.44
C LYS A 176 7.03 -21.59 -5.62
N MET A 177 8.20 -21.68 -6.26
CA MET A 177 9.47 -21.94 -5.58
C MET A 177 9.86 -20.83 -4.59
N GLY A 178 9.58 -19.57 -4.92
CA GLY A 178 9.80 -18.43 -4.03
C GLY A 178 8.91 -18.47 -2.78
N LEU A 179 7.62 -18.80 -2.96
CA LEU A 179 6.68 -18.98 -1.85
C LEU A 179 7.08 -20.13 -0.93
N GLU A 180 7.56 -21.25 -1.49
CA GLU A 180 8.14 -22.36 -0.72
C GLU A 180 9.36 -21.90 0.10
N TRP A 181 10.24 -21.09 -0.49
CA TRP A 181 11.38 -20.52 0.23
C TRP A 181 10.91 -19.63 1.38
N ILE A 182 10.00 -18.67 1.14
CA ILE A 182 9.48 -17.78 2.19
C ILE A 182 8.83 -18.59 3.33
N ALA A 183 8.03 -19.61 3.00
CA ALA A 183 7.35 -20.44 4.00
C ALA A 183 8.33 -21.20 4.92
N ARG A 184 9.50 -21.62 4.39
CA ARG A 184 10.55 -22.28 5.18
C ARG A 184 11.31 -21.32 6.11
N HIS A 185 11.25 -20.02 5.85
CA HIS A 185 11.97 -18.99 6.61
C HIS A 185 11.06 -18.21 7.58
N GLN A 186 10.00 -18.84 8.07
CA GLN A 186 9.17 -18.30 9.15
C GLN A 186 9.72 -18.71 10.52
N LEU A 187 9.74 -17.78 11.47
CA LEU A 187 10.12 -18.05 12.86
C LEU A 187 8.99 -18.77 13.61
N ALA A 188 9.33 -19.44 14.72
CA ALA A 188 8.38 -20.22 15.51
C ALA A 188 7.22 -19.39 16.10
N ASN A 189 7.45 -18.11 16.36
CA ASN A 189 6.43 -17.16 16.83
C ASN A 189 5.48 -16.67 15.70
N GLY A 190 5.69 -17.12 14.46
CA GLY A 190 4.90 -16.75 13.29
C GLY A 190 5.41 -15.53 12.51
N SER A 191 6.44 -14.82 12.98
CA SER A 191 7.01 -13.67 12.27
C SER A 191 8.03 -14.08 11.21
N TRP A 192 8.42 -13.12 10.36
CA TRP A 192 9.64 -13.19 9.57
C TRP A 192 10.62 -12.13 10.04
N ASN A 193 11.90 -12.29 9.68
CA ASN A 193 12.97 -11.35 9.96
C ASN A 193 13.81 -11.11 8.70
N TYR A 194 14.29 -9.88 8.48
CA TYR A 194 15.17 -9.59 7.36
C TYR A 194 16.51 -10.34 7.47
N ASN A 195 16.99 -10.58 8.69
CA ASN A 195 17.94 -11.65 8.96
C ASN A 195 17.20 -13.01 8.99
N HIS A 196 16.91 -13.52 7.80
CA HIS A 196 16.25 -14.81 7.60
C HIS A 196 17.08 -16.00 8.15
N CYS A 197 18.37 -15.81 8.43
CA CYS A 197 19.23 -16.84 9.02
C CYS A 197 18.93 -17.11 10.49
N LEU A 198 18.11 -16.30 11.15
CA LEU A 198 17.60 -16.58 12.50
C LEU A 198 16.70 -17.83 12.55
N VAL A 199 16.30 -18.37 11.40
CA VAL A 199 15.51 -19.59 11.30
C VAL A 199 16.44 -20.82 11.29
N GLY A 200 16.62 -21.45 12.44
CA GLY A 200 17.31 -22.75 12.57
C GLY A 200 18.71 -22.77 11.96
N ASN A 201 19.09 -23.89 11.34
CA ASN A 201 20.40 -24.08 10.67
C ASN A 201 20.44 -23.47 9.25
N CYS A 202 19.80 -22.33 9.02
CA CYS A 202 19.81 -21.67 7.73
C CYS A 202 21.23 -21.24 7.33
N ASN A 203 21.68 -21.65 6.14
CA ASN A 203 22.99 -21.32 5.58
C ASN A 203 22.91 -20.45 4.32
N CYS A 204 21.76 -19.79 4.10
CA CYS A 204 21.60 -18.85 3.00
C CYS A 204 22.51 -17.61 3.21
N GLY A 205 23.15 -17.14 2.15
CA GLY A 205 23.87 -15.87 2.18
C GLY A 205 22.95 -14.65 2.06
N ASN A 206 23.48 -13.47 2.37
CA ASN A 206 22.83 -12.16 2.25
C ASN A 206 21.64 -11.93 3.21
N PRO A 207 21.82 -12.12 4.53
CA PRO A 207 20.83 -11.66 5.51
C PRO A 207 20.72 -10.12 5.47
N GLY A 208 19.52 -9.60 5.71
CA GLY A 208 19.32 -8.16 5.88
C GLY A 208 19.74 -7.72 7.28
N SER A 209 20.08 -6.43 7.41
CA SER A 209 20.55 -5.83 8.66
C SER A 209 19.43 -5.28 9.56
N LEU A 210 18.21 -5.12 9.03
CA LEU A 210 17.05 -4.55 9.74
C LEU A 210 16.37 -5.56 10.69
N VAL A 211 17.13 -6.10 11.64
CA VAL A 211 16.69 -7.20 12.53
C VAL A 211 15.54 -6.81 13.46
N ASN A 212 15.40 -5.54 13.82
CA ASN A 212 14.33 -5.05 14.68
C ASN A 212 13.09 -4.58 13.90
N CYS A 213 13.12 -4.64 12.56
CA CYS A 213 11.98 -4.38 11.69
C CYS A 213 11.11 -5.63 11.47
N THR A 214 10.62 -6.22 12.56
CA THR A 214 9.84 -7.47 12.51
C THR A 214 8.48 -7.31 11.84
N SER A 215 7.83 -6.16 11.96
CA SER A 215 6.56 -5.85 11.29
C SER A 215 6.73 -5.78 9.76
N GLY A 216 7.77 -5.09 9.28
CA GLY A 216 8.07 -4.97 7.86
C GLY A 216 8.50 -6.30 7.24
N ALA A 217 9.39 -7.04 7.92
CA ALA A 217 9.81 -8.36 7.46
C ALA A 217 8.63 -9.36 7.42
N THR A 218 7.78 -9.37 8.44
CA THR A 218 6.57 -10.20 8.48
C THR A 218 5.61 -9.83 7.36
N ALA A 219 5.44 -8.54 7.07
CA ALA A 219 4.63 -8.10 5.95
C ALA A 219 5.20 -8.59 4.60
N MET A 220 6.51 -8.47 4.40
CA MET A 220 7.19 -9.01 3.22
C MET A 220 7.07 -10.53 3.10
N GLY A 221 6.98 -11.25 4.22
CA GLY A 221 6.68 -12.68 4.24
C GLY A 221 5.25 -13.02 3.84
N ILE A 222 4.27 -12.17 4.18
CA ILE A 222 2.84 -12.44 3.97
C ILE A 222 2.36 -12.00 2.58
N LEU A 223 2.77 -10.82 2.10
CA LEU A 223 2.23 -10.21 0.89
C LEU A 223 2.30 -11.13 -0.34
N PRO A 224 3.38 -11.87 -0.62
CA PRO A 224 3.43 -12.81 -1.74
C PRO A 224 2.31 -13.86 -1.69
N PHE A 225 2.04 -14.45 -0.52
CA PHE A 225 0.95 -15.43 -0.41
C PHE A 225 -0.41 -14.81 -0.71
N LEU A 226 -0.67 -13.59 -0.22
CA LEU A 226 -1.92 -12.88 -0.52
C LEU A 226 -2.04 -12.52 -2.02
N GLY A 227 -0.91 -12.32 -2.71
CA GLY A 227 -0.87 -11.97 -4.13
C GLY A 227 -1.39 -13.07 -5.04
N CYS A 228 -1.01 -14.32 -4.75
CA CYS A 228 -1.51 -15.51 -5.45
C CYS A 228 -2.87 -16.03 -4.91
N GLY A 229 -3.57 -15.23 -4.11
CA GLY A 229 -4.93 -15.53 -3.65
C GLY A 229 -5.00 -16.45 -2.43
N MET A 230 -3.86 -16.87 -1.86
CA MET A 230 -3.85 -17.67 -0.64
C MET A 230 -4.15 -16.79 0.57
N THR A 231 -4.82 -17.35 1.58
CA THR A 231 -5.15 -16.63 2.81
C THR A 231 -4.95 -17.53 4.04
N HIS A 232 -5.14 -16.98 5.23
CA HIS A 232 -5.20 -17.79 6.46
C HIS A 232 -6.44 -18.69 6.55
N ARG A 233 -7.39 -18.57 5.61
CA ARG A 233 -8.58 -19.43 5.51
C ARG A 233 -8.41 -20.54 4.47
N GLU A 234 -7.73 -20.27 3.37
CA GLU A 234 -7.62 -21.18 2.22
C GLU A 234 -6.23 -21.16 1.58
N GLY A 235 -5.86 -22.29 0.95
CA GLY A 235 -4.55 -22.48 0.32
C GLY A 235 -3.54 -23.24 1.18
N THR A 236 -2.42 -23.61 0.56
CA THR A 236 -1.39 -24.48 1.13
C THR A 236 -0.73 -23.89 2.38
N TYR A 237 -0.50 -22.58 2.40
CA TYR A 237 0.25 -21.89 3.46
C TYR A 237 -0.65 -21.19 4.49
N LYS A 238 -1.91 -21.62 4.63
CA LYS A 238 -2.87 -20.98 5.54
C LYS A 238 -2.39 -20.85 6.99
N ARG A 239 -1.59 -21.82 7.48
CA ARG A 239 -1.02 -21.77 8.84
C ARG A 239 0.04 -20.69 8.97
N GLN A 240 0.94 -20.59 7.99
CA GLN A 240 2.00 -19.60 7.95
C GLN A 240 1.41 -18.18 7.89
N ILE A 241 0.47 -17.96 6.96
CA ILE A 241 -0.24 -16.68 6.81
C ILE A 241 -0.98 -16.33 8.11
N GLY A 242 -1.72 -17.28 8.68
CA GLY A 242 -2.47 -17.07 9.91
C GLY A 242 -1.57 -16.73 11.12
N ALA A 243 -0.41 -17.38 11.25
CA ALA A 243 0.55 -17.08 12.30
C ALA A 243 1.18 -15.69 12.12
N GLY A 244 1.55 -15.31 10.89
CA GLY A 244 2.08 -13.98 10.59
C GLY A 244 1.08 -12.85 10.85
N LEU A 245 -0.19 -13.03 10.45
CA LEU A 245 -1.24 -12.05 10.72
C LEU A 245 -1.50 -11.90 12.23
N LYS A 246 -1.52 -13.01 12.97
CA LYS A 246 -1.63 -12.98 14.45
C LYS A 246 -0.46 -12.25 15.08
N PHE A 247 0.76 -12.50 14.60
CA PHE A 247 1.96 -11.79 15.06
C PHE A 247 1.83 -10.27 14.84
N LEU A 248 1.50 -9.83 13.62
CA LEU A 248 1.30 -8.40 13.33
C LEU A 248 0.27 -7.76 14.25
N VAL A 249 -0.89 -8.41 14.46
CA VAL A 249 -1.91 -7.89 15.38
C VAL A 249 -1.39 -7.83 16.82
N SER A 250 -0.61 -8.82 17.26
CA SER A 250 -0.09 -8.89 18.64
C SER A 250 0.93 -7.79 18.98
N ILE A 251 1.71 -7.33 18.00
CA ILE A 251 2.72 -6.27 18.20
C ILE A 251 2.18 -4.86 17.94
N MET A 252 0.93 -4.74 17.49
CA MET A 252 0.30 -3.45 17.22
C MET A 252 0.13 -2.67 18.52
N LYS A 253 0.68 -1.45 18.56
CA LYS A 253 0.60 -0.57 19.72
C LYS A 253 -0.52 0.45 19.52
N LYS A 254 -1.34 0.67 20.55
CA LYS A 254 -2.27 1.81 20.57
C LYS A 254 -1.45 3.09 20.72
N ASP A 255 -1.78 4.13 19.96
CA ASP A 255 -1.15 5.44 20.11
C ASP A 255 -2.10 6.39 20.87
N PRO A 256 -1.71 6.92 22.04
CA PRO A 256 -2.53 7.87 22.79
C PRO A 256 -2.90 9.13 22.00
N LYS A 257 -2.05 9.56 21.06
CA LYS A 257 -2.26 10.72 20.18
C LYS A 257 -3.16 10.42 18.99
N CYS A 258 -3.46 9.15 18.72
CA CYS A 258 -4.38 8.71 17.69
C CYS A 258 -5.44 7.74 18.26
N PRO A 259 -6.51 8.26 18.90
CA PRO A 259 -7.61 7.43 19.37
C PRO A 259 -8.20 6.58 18.24
N GLY A 260 -8.25 5.26 18.44
CA GLY A 260 -8.69 4.31 17.41
C GLY A 260 -7.63 3.97 16.36
N GLY A 261 -6.41 4.51 16.48
CA GLY A 261 -5.23 4.15 15.70
C GLY A 261 -4.44 2.99 16.30
N GLY A 262 -3.80 2.22 15.44
CA GLY A 262 -2.93 1.10 15.79
C GLY A 262 -1.61 1.21 15.03
N SER A 263 -0.54 1.54 15.76
CA SER A 263 0.79 1.68 15.21
C SER A 263 1.48 0.33 15.05
N LEU A 264 2.07 0.15 13.87
CA LEU A 264 3.02 -0.93 13.55
C LEU A 264 4.40 -0.34 13.21
N HIS A 265 4.60 0.93 13.54
CA HIS A 265 5.88 1.62 13.42
C HIS A 265 6.89 1.02 14.41
N GLN A 266 8.12 0.81 13.95
CA GLN A 266 9.24 0.32 14.75
C GLN A 266 10.48 1.17 14.43
N LYS A 267 11.44 1.27 15.35
CA LYS A 267 12.62 2.16 15.20
C LYS A 267 13.35 1.98 13.87
N GLU A 268 13.61 0.75 13.45
CA GLU A 268 14.27 0.42 12.17
C GLU A 268 13.30 0.32 10.97
N GLY A 269 12.02 0.05 11.24
CA GLY A 269 11.02 -0.14 10.20
C GLY A 269 10.35 1.14 9.74
N THR A 270 10.25 2.11 10.63
CA THR A 270 9.65 3.42 10.42
C THR A 270 8.23 3.31 9.85
N MET A 271 7.75 4.33 9.14
CA MET A 271 6.47 4.25 8.42
C MET A 271 6.48 3.28 7.24
N TYR A 272 7.63 2.85 6.71
CA TYR A 272 7.68 1.79 5.69
C TYR A 272 7.05 0.50 6.21
N ALA A 273 7.53 0.04 7.36
CA ALA A 273 7.04 -1.19 7.99
C ALA A 273 5.55 -1.09 8.34
N HIS A 274 5.12 0.07 8.84
CA HIS A 274 3.71 0.31 9.11
C HIS A 274 2.84 0.24 7.84
N GLY A 275 3.26 0.87 6.74
CA GLY A 275 2.56 0.84 5.46
C GLY A 275 2.44 -0.59 4.92
N LEU A 276 3.54 -1.33 4.88
CA LEU A 276 3.59 -2.73 4.45
C LEU A 276 2.67 -3.64 5.27
N ALA A 277 2.74 -3.53 6.61
CA ALA A 277 1.91 -4.33 7.50
C ALA A 277 0.43 -3.95 7.40
N THR A 278 0.12 -2.67 7.14
CA THR A 278 -1.25 -2.22 6.86
C THR A 278 -1.79 -2.82 5.57
N ILE A 279 -1.00 -2.88 4.48
CA ILE A 279 -1.39 -3.59 3.25
C ILE A 279 -1.74 -5.05 3.57
N CYS A 280 -0.92 -5.75 4.37
CA CYS A 280 -1.21 -7.14 4.76
C CYS A 280 -2.55 -7.29 5.47
N LEU A 281 -2.78 -6.50 6.53
CA LEU A 281 -4.01 -6.60 7.33
C LEU A 281 -5.25 -6.23 6.50
N THR A 282 -5.14 -5.19 5.67
CA THR A 282 -6.24 -4.71 4.84
C THR A 282 -6.56 -5.66 3.68
N GLU A 283 -5.55 -6.20 2.98
CA GLU A 283 -5.76 -7.20 1.93
C GLU A 283 -6.32 -8.51 2.51
N ALA A 284 -5.75 -9.04 3.60
CA ALA A 284 -6.25 -10.26 4.23
C ALA A 284 -7.71 -10.10 4.71
N TYR A 285 -8.05 -8.95 5.29
CA TYR A 285 -9.44 -8.63 5.63
C TYR A 285 -10.31 -8.50 4.37
N ALA A 286 -9.84 -7.80 3.33
CA ALA A 286 -10.62 -7.59 2.12
C ALA A 286 -10.98 -8.91 1.42
N MET A 287 -10.04 -9.86 1.38
CA MET A 287 -10.20 -11.19 0.76
C MET A 287 -11.09 -12.13 1.59
N THR A 288 -11.01 -12.09 2.93
CA THR A 288 -11.67 -13.09 3.80
C THR A 288 -12.90 -12.59 4.54
N LYS A 289 -13.05 -11.26 4.68
CA LYS A 289 -14.04 -10.59 5.53
C LYS A 289 -14.07 -11.08 6.98
N GLU A 290 -12.92 -11.57 7.47
CA GLU A 290 -12.84 -12.07 8.84
C GLU A 290 -13.02 -10.95 9.87
N LYS A 291 -13.98 -11.15 10.78
CA LYS A 291 -14.32 -10.18 11.83
C LYS A 291 -13.12 -9.80 12.72
N SER A 292 -12.25 -10.77 13.04
CA SER A 292 -11.08 -10.54 13.91
C SER A 292 -10.06 -9.57 13.29
N LEU A 293 -10.00 -9.47 11.96
CA LEU A 293 -9.09 -8.58 11.25
C LEU A 293 -9.66 -7.18 11.00
N LYS A 294 -10.99 -7.01 11.06
CA LYS A 294 -11.64 -5.72 10.75
C LYS A 294 -11.12 -4.58 11.64
N VAL A 295 -11.08 -4.81 12.96
CA VAL A 295 -10.68 -3.77 13.93
C VAL A 295 -9.18 -3.45 13.82
N PRO A 296 -8.25 -4.43 13.82
CA PRO A 296 -6.83 -4.14 13.59
C PRO A 296 -6.55 -3.48 12.25
N ALA A 297 -7.18 -3.92 11.16
CA ALA A 297 -6.98 -3.33 9.84
C ALA A 297 -7.45 -1.87 9.80
N GLN A 298 -8.61 -1.55 10.38
CA GLN A 298 -9.08 -0.17 10.48
C GLN A 298 -8.15 0.68 11.37
N ALA A 299 -7.67 0.13 12.48
CA ALA A 299 -6.77 0.83 13.38
C ALA A 299 -5.45 1.19 12.70
N ALA A 300 -4.89 0.28 11.90
CA ALA A 300 -3.70 0.54 11.10
C ALA A 300 -3.94 1.66 10.06
N VAL A 301 -5.05 1.59 9.32
CA VAL A 301 -5.45 2.66 8.38
C VAL A 301 -5.62 4.03 9.07
N ASN A 302 -6.24 4.05 10.25
CA ASN A 302 -6.39 5.26 11.05
C ASN A 302 -5.04 5.88 11.43
N PHE A 303 -4.06 5.03 11.76
CA PHE A 303 -2.72 5.50 12.10
C PHE A 303 -2.00 6.11 10.88
N ILE A 304 -2.14 5.54 9.67
CA ILE A 304 -1.63 6.16 8.44
C ILE A 304 -2.21 7.57 8.25
N MET A 305 -3.53 7.71 8.39
CA MET A 305 -4.20 9.01 8.22
C MET A 305 -3.73 10.03 9.27
N TYR A 306 -3.51 9.58 10.51
CA TYR A 306 -2.95 10.42 11.57
C TYR A 306 -1.49 10.80 11.27
N ALA A 307 -0.67 9.86 10.80
CA ALA A 307 0.75 10.03 10.60
C ALA A 307 1.11 10.97 9.43
N GLN A 308 0.13 11.37 8.60
CA GLN A 308 0.37 12.27 7.47
C GLN A 308 0.91 13.63 7.96
N ASP A 309 1.87 14.18 7.20
CA ASP A 309 2.31 15.56 7.34
C ASP A 309 1.09 16.50 7.27
N PRO A 310 0.79 17.28 8.32
CA PRO A 310 -0.38 18.15 8.35
C PRO A 310 -0.32 19.26 7.28
N THR A 311 0.89 19.66 6.86
CA THR A 311 1.16 20.80 5.98
C THR A 311 1.35 20.34 4.53
N GLY A 312 2.38 19.55 4.25
CA GLY A 312 2.74 19.13 2.90
C GLY A 312 1.92 17.96 2.37
N GLY A 313 1.32 17.15 3.26
CA GLY A 313 0.48 16.02 2.89
C GLY A 313 1.23 14.72 2.55
N GLY A 314 2.56 14.70 2.70
CA GLY A 314 3.36 13.49 2.50
C GLY A 314 3.48 12.63 3.76
N TRP A 315 4.30 11.58 3.66
CA TRP A 315 4.75 10.76 4.79
C TRP A 315 6.25 10.52 4.65
N ARG A 316 6.91 10.34 5.79
CA ARG A 316 8.32 9.98 5.87
C ARG A 316 8.52 8.97 6.99
N TYR A 317 9.73 8.87 7.55
CA TYR A 317 10.09 7.84 8.52
C TYR A 317 9.30 7.93 9.83
N SER A 318 9.04 9.14 10.32
CA SER A 318 8.30 9.36 11.56
C SER A 318 6.89 9.91 11.30
N PRO A 319 5.90 9.60 12.15
CA PRO A 319 4.58 10.22 12.07
C PRO A 319 4.68 11.75 12.11
N ARG A 320 3.84 12.44 11.32
CA ARG A 320 3.76 13.90 11.19
C ARG A 320 4.99 14.57 10.56
N GLN A 321 5.96 13.80 10.05
CA GLN A 321 7.16 14.33 9.40
C GLN A 321 6.88 14.75 7.94
N ALA A 322 7.51 15.84 7.48
CA ALA A 322 7.49 16.27 6.09
C ALA A 322 7.92 15.14 5.14
N GLY A 323 7.15 14.94 4.08
CA GLY A 323 7.17 13.70 3.30
C GLY A 323 8.38 13.44 2.42
N ASP A 324 8.52 12.19 2.01
CA ASP A 324 9.34 11.74 0.89
C ASP A 324 8.49 10.93 -0.12
N THR A 325 8.98 10.78 -1.35
CA THR A 325 8.24 10.08 -2.41
C THR A 325 8.06 8.59 -2.15
N SER A 326 9.01 7.93 -1.48
CA SER A 326 8.98 6.47 -1.34
C SER A 326 8.02 5.97 -0.26
N VAL A 327 7.98 6.62 0.91
CA VAL A 327 7.03 6.30 1.97
C VAL A 327 5.60 6.65 1.53
N VAL A 328 5.41 7.75 0.80
CA VAL A 328 4.13 8.13 0.20
C VAL A 328 3.55 7.00 -0.66
N GLY A 329 4.37 6.33 -1.46
CA GLY A 329 3.94 5.18 -2.27
C GLY A 329 3.31 4.07 -1.43
N TRP A 330 4.00 3.63 -0.38
CA TRP A 330 3.50 2.58 0.51
C TRP A 330 2.24 2.97 1.28
N GLN A 331 2.17 4.21 1.79
CA GLN A 331 0.98 4.67 2.52
C GLN A 331 -0.23 4.77 1.58
N LEU A 332 -0.08 5.30 0.37
CA LEU A 332 -1.18 5.39 -0.59
C LEU A 332 -1.69 4.02 -1.04
N MET A 333 -0.80 3.04 -1.23
CA MET A 333 -1.20 1.66 -1.51
C MET A 333 -1.93 1.00 -0.32
N ALA A 334 -1.50 1.27 0.91
CA ALA A 334 -2.17 0.79 2.11
C ALA A 334 -3.59 1.38 2.26
N LEU A 335 -3.73 2.69 2.05
CA LEU A 335 -5.03 3.37 2.07
C LEU A 335 -5.95 2.83 0.97
N LYS A 336 -5.42 2.59 -0.25
CA LYS A 336 -6.19 2.03 -1.37
C LYS A 336 -6.66 0.61 -1.05
N SER A 337 -5.79 -0.21 -0.47
CA SER A 337 -6.11 -1.58 -0.03
C SER A 337 -7.18 -1.58 1.06
N GLY A 338 -7.08 -0.66 2.03
CA GLY A 338 -8.10 -0.45 3.06
C GLY A 338 -9.45 -0.05 2.46
N TYR A 339 -9.45 0.91 1.54
CA TYR A 339 -10.66 1.35 0.84
C TYR A 339 -11.33 0.19 0.08
N MET A 340 -10.57 -0.62 -0.65
CA MET A 340 -11.07 -1.82 -1.34
C MET A 340 -11.63 -2.88 -0.36
N GLY A 341 -11.15 -2.88 0.89
CA GLY A 341 -11.69 -3.68 1.98
C GLY A 341 -13.02 -3.16 2.55
N TYR A 342 -13.51 -2.01 2.10
CA TYR A 342 -14.59 -1.21 2.71
C TYR A 342 -14.27 -0.71 4.12
N LEU A 343 -12.98 -0.43 4.37
CA LEU A 343 -12.55 0.30 5.55
C LEU A 343 -12.69 1.81 5.33
N GLN A 344 -12.80 2.55 6.42
CA GLN A 344 -12.96 3.99 6.38
C GLN A 344 -11.62 4.64 6.06
N VAL A 345 -11.59 5.37 4.94
CA VAL A 345 -10.46 6.19 4.49
C VAL A 345 -10.99 7.58 4.23
N ASN A 346 -10.46 8.58 4.93
CA ASN A 346 -10.83 9.96 4.68
C ASN A 346 -10.30 10.39 3.30
N PRO A 347 -11.17 10.79 2.34
CA PRO A 347 -10.76 11.15 0.99
C PRO A 347 -9.81 12.35 0.92
N GLN A 348 -9.78 13.19 1.95
CA GLN A 348 -8.86 14.33 2.02
C GLN A 348 -7.40 13.91 2.21
N VAL A 349 -7.15 12.74 2.78
CA VAL A 349 -5.80 12.22 3.03
C VAL A 349 -5.06 11.93 1.71
N PRO A 350 -5.57 11.06 0.80
CA PRO A 350 -4.92 10.87 -0.50
C PRO A 350 -4.91 12.15 -1.35
N ALA A 351 -5.91 13.03 -1.21
CA ALA A 351 -5.92 14.31 -1.90
C ALA A 351 -4.73 15.20 -1.49
N LYS A 352 -4.45 15.32 -0.18
CA LYS A 352 -3.28 16.05 0.33
C LYS A 352 -1.96 15.47 -0.16
N ALA A 353 -1.86 14.15 -0.32
CA ALA A 353 -0.66 13.51 -0.86
C ALA A 353 -0.31 14.00 -2.26
N MET A 354 -1.29 14.43 -3.05
CA MET A 354 -1.03 15.02 -4.37
C MET A 354 -0.36 16.39 -4.30
N ASN A 355 -0.58 17.15 -3.21
CA ASN A 355 0.12 18.42 -3.00
C ASN A 355 1.61 18.16 -2.76
N PHE A 356 1.95 17.16 -1.96
CA PHE A 356 3.33 16.71 -1.80
C PHE A 356 3.93 16.26 -3.15
N LEU A 357 3.22 15.43 -3.93
CA LEU A 357 3.73 15.03 -5.25
C LEU A 357 3.92 16.24 -6.19
N ASN A 358 3.07 17.26 -6.10
CA ASN A 358 3.27 18.51 -6.84
C ASN A 358 4.55 19.25 -6.41
N SER A 359 4.93 19.20 -5.13
CA SER A 359 6.11 19.92 -4.63
C SER A 359 7.44 19.25 -4.98
N VAL A 360 7.44 17.97 -5.34
CA VAL A 360 8.64 17.20 -5.72
C VAL A 360 8.70 16.85 -7.20
N GLN A 361 7.78 17.36 -8.02
CA GLN A 361 7.74 17.06 -9.45
C GLN A 361 8.62 17.98 -10.30
N THR A 362 9.03 17.47 -11.44
CA THR A 362 9.63 18.21 -12.57
C THR A 362 8.86 17.93 -13.85
N GLU A 363 9.10 18.72 -14.89
CA GLU A 363 8.51 18.50 -16.23
C GLU A 363 6.98 18.35 -16.21
N ASN A 364 6.30 19.17 -15.40
CA ASN A 364 4.84 19.14 -15.21
C ASN A 364 4.30 17.76 -14.76
N GLY A 365 5.10 17.02 -13.97
CA GLY A 365 4.71 15.72 -13.43
C GLY A 365 5.13 14.53 -14.29
N ALA A 366 6.05 14.71 -15.23
CA ALA A 366 6.68 13.59 -15.94
C ALA A 366 7.90 13.02 -15.19
N GLY A 367 8.49 13.78 -14.27
CA GLY A 367 9.60 13.37 -13.40
C GLY A 367 9.35 13.74 -11.94
N TYR A 368 9.93 12.98 -11.02
CA TYR A 368 9.80 13.23 -9.58
C TYR A 368 11.12 13.00 -8.84
N GLY A 369 11.37 13.85 -7.83
CA GLY A 369 12.49 13.73 -6.90
C GLY A 369 12.07 13.14 -5.55
N TYR A 370 13.01 13.14 -4.59
CA TYR A 370 12.81 12.48 -3.30
C TYR A 370 12.05 13.34 -2.29
N VAL A 371 12.66 14.46 -1.89
CA VAL A 371 12.08 15.48 -0.97
C VAL A 371 12.01 16.86 -1.62
N THR A 372 12.68 17.03 -2.75
CA THR A 372 12.73 18.24 -3.58
C THR A 372 12.41 17.88 -5.03
N PRO A 373 12.11 18.86 -5.90
CA PRO A 373 11.97 18.62 -7.33
C PRO A 373 13.17 17.88 -7.92
N GLY A 374 12.90 16.80 -8.65
CA GLY A 374 13.93 16.01 -9.32
C GLY A 374 13.34 15.05 -10.34
N LYS A 375 14.17 14.14 -10.85
CA LYS A 375 13.77 13.10 -11.80
C LYS A 375 14.62 11.84 -11.61
N THR A 376 14.38 11.14 -10.50
CA THR A 376 15.03 9.84 -10.26
C THR A 376 14.10 8.71 -10.70
N PRO A 377 14.63 7.54 -11.10
CA PRO A 377 13.81 6.46 -11.64
C PRO A 377 12.78 5.91 -10.66
N ALA A 378 13.23 5.59 -9.44
CA ALA A 378 12.37 5.05 -8.39
C ALA A 378 11.29 6.06 -7.99
N CYS A 379 11.66 7.32 -7.71
CA CYS A 379 10.69 8.35 -7.33
C CYS A 379 9.67 8.60 -8.45
N THR A 380 10.13 8.65 -9.71
CA THR A 380 9.24 8.82 -10.87
C THR A 380 8.26 7.65 -11.01
N ALA A 381 8.72 6.40 -10.89
CA ALA A 381 7.84 5.24 -10.94
C ALA A 381 6.79 5.25 -9.81
N ILE A 382 7.20 5.57 -8.58
CA ILE A 382 6.31 5.63 -7.41
C ILE A 382 5.26 6.72 -7.59
N ALA A 383 5.69 7.93 -7.93
CA ALA A 383 4.80 9.07 -8.10
C ALA A 383 3.83 8.87 -9.26
N LEU A 384 4.27 8.37 -10.42
CA LEU A 384 3.37 8.05 -11.52
C LEU A 384 2.34 6.99 -11.12
N LEU A 385 2.73 5.95 -10.39
CA LEU A 385 1.78 4.96 -9.87
C LEU A 385 0.74 5.62 -8.95
N CYS A 386 1.18 6.53 -8.07
CA CYS A 386 0.28 7.29 -7.21
C CYS A 386 -0.69 8.18 -8.02
N ARG A 387 -0.20 8.86 -9.06
CA ARG A 387 -1.02 9.67 -9.97
C ARG A 387 -2.05 8.82 -10.72
N MET A 388 -1.65 7.64 -11.19
CA MET A 388 -2.53 6.66 -11.84
C MET A 388 -3.65 6.25 -10.88
N TYR A 389 -3.31 5.85 -9.65
CA TYR A 389 -4.32 5.49 -8.64
C TYR A 389 -5.19 6.67 -8.22
N TYR A 390 -4.67 7.89 -8.25
CA TYR A 390 -5.47 9.08 -7.96
C TYR A 390 -6.35 9.50 -9.15
N GLY A 391 -6.11 9.00 -10.37
CA GLY A 391 -7.05 9.14 -11.48
C GLY A 391 -6.54 9.84 -12.71
N TRP A 392 -5.22 10.04 -12.86
CA TRP A 392 -4.67 10.41 -14.15
C TRP A 392 -5.15 9.45 -15.23
N LYS A 393 -5.59 10.00 -16.36
CA LYS A 393 -6.01 9.22 -17.52
C LYS A 393 -4.78 8.79 -18.32
N GLN A 394 -4.91 7.71 -19.09
CA GLN A 394 -3.82 7.16 -19.89
C GLN A 394 -3.27 8.17 -20.91
N ASP A 395 -4.11 9.08 -21.40
CA ASP A 395 -3.79 10.15 -22.35
C ASP A 395 -3.24 11.42 -21.69
N HIS A 396 -3.05 11.44 -20.37
CA HIS A 396 -2.45 12.58 -19.67
C HIS A 396 -1.01 12.81 -20.16
N PRO A 397 -0.65 13.98 -20.74
CA PRO A 397 0.64 14.17 -21.41
C PRO A 397 1.87 13.91 -20.52
N ALA A 398 1.80 14.30 -19.24
CA ALA A 398 2.89 14.06 -18.29
C ALA A 398 3.04 12.57 -17.95
N LEU A 399 1.93 11.81 -17.93
CA LEU A 399 1.95 10.37 -17.71
C LEU A 399 2.65 9.67 -18.86
N GLN A 400 2.29 10.02 -20.10
CA GLN A 400 2.88 9.43 -21.30
C GLN A 400 4.40 9.66 -21.35
N LYS A 401 4.84 10.90 -21.05
CA LYS A 401 6.28 11.24 -20.98
C LYS A 401 7.00 10.48 -19.87
N GLY A 402 6.42 10.40 -18.68
CA GLY A 402 7.01 9.68 -17.56
C GLY A 402 7.09 8.17 -17.81
N VAL A 403 6.05 7.57 -18.40
CA VAL A 403 6.07 6.16 -18.82
C VAL A 403 7.11 5.92 -19.90
N GLN A 404 7.25 6.81 -20.88
CA GLN A 404 8.29 6.71 -21.89
C GLN A 404 9.70 6.77 -21.28
N TYR A 405 9.92 7.65 -20.30
CA TYR A 405 11.19 7.73 -19.56
C TYR A 405 11.53 6.40 -18.86
N ILE A 406 10.58 5.83 -18.12
CA ILE A 406 10.76 4.51 -17.45
C ILE A 406 10.96 3.40 -18.49
N GLY A 407 10.22 3.43 -19.61
CA GLY A 407 10.30 2.43 -20.67
C GLY A 407 11.65 2.42 -21.38
N ASN A 408 12.21 3.61 -21.62
CA ASN A 408 13.55 3.77 -22.20
C ASN A 408 14.65 3.28 -21.25
N MET A 409 14.48 3.49 -19.94
CA MET A 409 15.41 2.98 -18.94
C MET A 409 15.36 1.46 -18.83
N GLY A 410 14.15 0.89 -18.86
CA GLY A 410 13.92 -0.54 -18.68
C GLY A 410 14.20 -1.04 -17.25
N PRO A 411 14.13 -2.36 -17.02
CA PRO A 411 14.49 -2.98 -15.74
C PRO A 411 15.95 -2.77 -15.35
N SER A 412 16.22 -2.63 -14.05
CA SER A 412 17.58 -2.46 -13.51
C SER A 412 17.96 -3.54 -12.48
N GLY A 413 19.10 -3.36 -11.80
CA GLY A 413 19.49 -4.14 -10.63
C GLY A 413 18.74 -3.78 -9.34
N ASP A 414 18.05 -2.63 -9.32
CA ASP A 414 17.29 -2.14 -8.18
C ASP A 414 15.86 -2.70 -8.21
N MET A 415 15.62 -3.71 -7.37
CA MET A 415 14.35 -4.40 -7.33
C MET A 415 13.20 -3.52 -6.82
N TYR A 416 13.51 -2.50 -6.01
CA TYR A 416 12.52 -1.55 -5.52
C TYR A 416 11.96 -0.69 -6.66
N TYR A 417 12.83 -0.12 -7.50
CA TYR A 417 12.42 0.54 -8.73
C TYR A 417 11.64 -0.41 -9.64
N ASN A 418 12.15 -1.62 -9.88
CA ASN A 418 11.51 -2.59 -10.77
C ASN A 418 10.08 -2.93 -10.32
N TYR A 419 9.84 -3.07 -9.01
CA TYR A 419 8.52 -3.36 -8.46
C TYR A 419 7.50 -2.26 -8.79
N TYR A 420 7.85 -0.98 -8.59
CA TYR A 420 6.95 0.13 -8.91
C TYR A 420 6.81 0.35 -10.42
N ALA A 421 7.92 0.31 -11.16
CA ALA A 421 7.93 0.49 -12.60
C ALA A 421 7.12 -0.59 -13.32
N THR A 422 7.18 -1.84 -12.84
CA THR A 422 6.36 -2.93 -13.40
C THR A 422 4.86 -2.69 -13.20
N GLN A 423 4.44 -2.14 -12.05
CA GLN A 423 3.04 -1.77 -11.83
C GLN A 423 2.60 -0.63 -12.76
N VAL A 424 3.42 0.42 -12.90
CA VAL A 424 3.17 1.53 -13.85
C VAL A 424 3.00 0.98 -15.26
N MET A 425 3.94 0.14 -15.72
CA MET A 425 3.90 -0.46 -17.05
C MET A 425 2.67 -1.36 -17.23
N ARG A 426 2.34 -2.18 -16.23
CA ARG A 426 1.16 -3.05 -16.26
C ARG A 426 -0.13 -2.25 -16.38
N HIS A 427 -0.27 -1.18 -15.62
CA HIS A 427 -1.43 -0.32 -15.68
C HIS A 427 -1.52 0.42 -17.01
N TYR A 428 -0.40 0.95 -17.51
CA TYR A 428 -0.34 1.66 -18.79
C TYR A 428 -0.65 0.75 -19.98
N GLY A 429 -0.19 -0.50 -19.97
CA GLY A 429 -0.48 -1.47 -21.03
C GLY A 429 0.25 -1.18 -22.36
N GLY A 430 -0.29 -1.75 -23.44
CA GLY A 430 0.22 -1.58 -24.81
C GLY A 430 1.67 -2.06 -25.00
N ASP A 431 2.35 -1.49 -25.98
CA ASP A 431 3.73 -1.87 -26.34
C ASP A 431 4.74 -1.64 -25.23
N GLN A 432 4.52 -0.62 -24.40
CA GLN A 432 5.37 -0.32 -23.24
C GLN A 432 5.34 -1.48 -22.25
N TRP A 433 4.14 -1.99 -21.93
CA TRP A 433 3.96 -3.19 -21.11
C TRP A 433 4.61 -4.41 -21.73
N THR A 434 4.35 -4.69 -23.01
CA THR A 434 4.85 -5.91 -23.68
C THR A 434 6.38 -5.98 -23.62
N LYS A 435 7.06 -4.88 -23.99
CA LYS A 435 8.53 -4.78 -23.97
C LYS A 435 9.11 -4.86 -22.56
N TRP A 436 8.48 -4.19 -21.60
CA TRP A 436 8.92 -4.24 -20.20
C TRP A 436 8.77 -5.65 -19.62
N ASN A 437 7.58 -6.23 -19.76
CA ASN A 437 7.20 -7.49 -19.16
C ASN A 437 8.09 -8.64 -19.62
N GLU A 438 8.39 -8.72 -20.91
CA GLU A 438 9.28 -9.74 -21.48
C GLU A 438 10.65 -9.72 -20.78
N LYS A 439 11.31 -8.55 -20.78
CA LYS A 439 12.63 -8.36 -20.16
C LYS A 439 12.61 -8.63 -18.66
N MET A 440 11.65 -8.07 -17.94
CA MET A 440 11.57 -8.19 -16.48
C MET A 440 11.32 -9.64 -16.05
N ARG A 441 10.34 -10.31 -16.68
CA ARG A 441 9.99 -11.71 -16.40
C ARG A 441 11.18 -12.63 -16.65
N GLU A 442 11.86 -12.48 -17.78
CA GLU A 442 13.01 -13.31 -18.15
C GLU A 442 14.20 -13.09 -17.24
N GLN A 443 14.47 -11.83 -16.86
CA GLN A 443 15.50 -11.51 -15.88
C GLN A 443 15.24 -12.20 -14.54
N LEU A 444 14.01 -12.14 -14.00
CA LEU A 444 13.70 -12.75 -12.71
C LEU A 444 13.77 -14.27 -12.76
N VAL A 445 13.22 -14.90 -13.81
CA VAL A 445 13.30 -16.36 -14.00
C VAL A 445 14.75 -16.84 -14.16
N LYS A 446 15.60 -16.03 -14.79
CA LYS A 446 17.03 -16.33 -14.95
C LYS A 446 17.80 -16.18 -13.63
N LYS A 447 17.54 -15.12 -12.87
CA LYS A 447 18.24 -14.78 -11.62
C LYS A 447 17.81 -15.60 -10.40
N GLN A 448 16.67 -16.29 -10.46
CA GLN A 448 16.22 -17.13 -9.35
C GLN A 448 17.27 -18.20 -9.01
N ASP A 449 17.54 -18.37 -7.72
CA ASP A 449 18.44 -19.41 -7.24
C ASP A 449 17.81 -20.79 -7.47
N LYS A 450 18.45 -21.58 -8.33
CA LYS A 450 18.05 -22.96 -8.69
C LYS A 450 18.99 -24.00 -8.09
N SER A 451 20.00 -23.58 -7.32
CA SER A 451 20.91 -24.50 -6.66
C SER A 451 20.15 -25.39 -5.67
N ASP A 452 20.64 -26.60 -5.49
CA ASP A 452 20.13 -27.47 -4.44
C ASP A 452 20.67 -26.96 -3.09
N GLY A 453 19.79 -26.63 -2.16
CA GLY A 453 20.16 -26.06 -0.88
C GLY A 453 19.08 -25.18 -0.28
N HIS A 454 19.43 -24.49 0.82
CA HIS A 454 18.46 -23.72 1.58
C HIS A 454 17.94 -22.49 0.82
N SER A 455 18.76 -21.91 -0.07
CA SER A 455 18.44 -20.73 -0.88
C SER A 455 17.59 -21.01 -2.13
N LYS A 456 17.35 -22.29 -2.46
CA LYS A 456 16.55 -22.69 -3.62
C LYS A 456 15.19 -21.98 -3.66
N GLY A 457 14.90 -21.33 -4.78
CA GLY A 457 13.68 -20.58 -5.03
C GLY A 457 13.75 -19.09 -4.67
N SER A 458 14.79 -18.63 -3.97
CA SER A 458 14.96 -17.23 -3.60
C SER A 458 15.70 -16.39 -4.65
N TRP A 459 15.78 -15.08 -4.40
CA TRP A 459 16.61 -14.15 -5.16
C TRP A 459 17.66 -13.49 -4.26
N THR A 460 18.90 -13.45 -4.74
CA THR A 460 19.99 -12.73 -4.08
C THR A 460 19.82 -11.23 -4.31
N PRO A 461 19.97 -10.38 -3.27
CA PRO A 461 19.85 -8.93 -3.41
C PRO A 461 20.67 -8.37 -4.57
N GLY A 462 20.02 -7.51 -5.37
CA GLY A 462 20.68 -6.71 -6.39
C GLY A 462 21.33 -5.45 -5.83
N SER A 463 21.59 -4.48 -6.71
CA SER A 463 22.04 -3.15 -6.31
C SER A 463 20.88 -2.29 -5.78
N GLY A 464 21.18 -1.11 -5.23
CA GLY A 464 20.16 -0.16 -4.78
C GLY A 464 19.54 -0.54 -3.44
N HIS A 465 18.21 -0.50 -3.36
CA HIS A 465 17.48 -0.51 -2.08
C HIS A 465 17.39 -1.87 -1.38
N SER A 466 17.92 -2.94 -1.97
CA SER A 466 17.77 -4.29 -1.45
C SER A 466 18.75 -4.65 -0.32
N GLY A 467 19.81 -3.86 -0.11
CA GLY A 467 20.89 -4.19 0.83
C GLY A 467 20.42 -4.45 2.27
N SER A 468 19.76 -3.47 2.90
CA SER A 468 19.34 -3.57 4.30
C SER A 468 18.21 -4.60 4.52
N GLY A 469 17.37 -4.84 3.51
CA GLY A 469 16.30 -5.85 3.55
C GLY A 469 16.79 -7.27 3.25
N GLY A 470 17.95 -7.41 2.60
CA GLY A 470 18.57 -8.70 2.28
C GLY A 470 17.70 -9.61 1.41
N ARG A 471 18.01 -10.92 1.44
CA ARG A 471 17.39 -11.95 0.59
C ARG A 471 15.87 -12.04 0.75
N LEU A 472 15.34 -11.83 1.96
CA LEU A 472 13.89 -11.86 2.19
C LEU A 472 13.19 -10.77 1.39
N TYR A 473 13.71 -9.54 1.46
CA TYR A 473 13.17 -8.38 0.76
C TYR A 473 13.23 -8.56 -0.76
N GLU A 474 14.40 -8.94 -1.29
CA GLU A 474 14.59 -9.18 -2.73
C GLU A 474 13.63 -10.27 -3.24
N THR A 475 13.51 -11.37 -2.50
CA THR A 475 12.64 -12.49 -2.85
C THR A 475 11.17 -12.08 -2.85
N ALA A 476 10.72 -11.36 -1.82
CA ALA A 476 9.35 -10.87 -1.74
C ALA A 476 9.00 -9.92 -2.90
N LEU A 477 9.85 -8.93 -3.20
CA LEU A 477 9.63 -8.01 -4.31
C LEU A 477 9.69 -8.71 -5.67
N SER A 478 10.60 -9.67 -5.86
CA SER A 478 10.70 -10.47 -7.08
C SER A 478 9.42 -11.26 -7.34
N ILE A 479 8.90 -11.93 -6.30
CA ILE A 479 7.63 -12.66 -6.39
C ILE A 479 6.49 -11.69 -6.71
N MET A 480 6.32 -10.62 -5.94
CA MET A 480 5.23 -9.66 -6.16
C MET A 480 5.29 -8.97 -7.54
N THR A 481 6.48 -8.84 -8.12
CA THR A 481 6.66 -8.34 -9.49
C THR A 481 6.19 -9.37 -10.53
N LEU A 482 6.42 -10.67 -10.32
CA LEU A 482 5.90 -11.75 -11.16
C LEU A 482 4.39 -11.99 -10.97
N GLU A 483 3.82 -11.54 -9.85
CA GLU A 483 2.37 -11.62 -9.54
C GLU A 483 1.55 -10.52 -10.21
N VAL A 484 2.19 -9.51 -10.81
CA VAL A 484 1.55 -8.26 -11.25
C VAL A 484 0.32 -8.48 -12.16
N TYR A 485 0.27 -9.59 -12.92
CA TYR A 485 -0.82 -9.93 -13.83
C TYR A 485 -2.19 -10.06 -13.14
N TYR A 486 -2.21 -10.69 -11.97
CA TYR A 486 -3.41 -11.02 -11.20
C TYR A 486 -3.51 -10.24 -9.90
N ARG A 487 -2.39 -9.70 -9.40
CA ARG A 487 -2.36 -8.85 -8.21
C ARG A 487 -2.96 -7.46 -8.47
N HIS A 488 -2.71 -6.91 -9.67
CA HIS A 488 -3.14 -5.57 -10.06
C HIS A 488 -3.92 -5.62 -11.38
N GLN A 489 -5.24 -5.45 -11.29
CA GLN A 489 -6.08 -5.29 -12.48
C GLN A 489 -5.71 -3.99 -13.22
N PRO A 490 -5.49 -4.02 -14.55
CA PRO A 490 -5.18 -2.81 -15.31
C PRO A 490 -6.29 -1.77 -15.22
N ILE A 491 -5.95 -0.56 -14.77
CA ILE A 491 -6.92 0.52 -14.52
C ILE A 491 -7.45 1.17 -15.81
N TYR A 492 -6.75 1.01 -16.94
CA TYR A 492 -7.14 1.60 -18.22
C TYR A 492 -7.80 0.61 -19.21
N GLN A 493 -7.81 -0.70 -18.93
CA GLN A 493 -8.42 -1.69 -19.83
C GLN A 493 -9.94 -1.54 -19.97
N THR A 494 -10.62 -0.97 -18.97
CA THR A 494 -12.05 -0.65 -19.05
C THR A 494 -12.33 0.60 -19.87
N GLN A 495 -11.38 1.54 -20.00
CA GLN A 495 -11.60 2.79 -20.76
C GLN A 495 -11.54 2.58 -22.27
N THR A 496 -10.94 1.48 -22.75
CA THR A 496 -10.94 1.13 -24.17
C THR A 496 -12.22 0.44 -24.65
N MET A 497 -13.05 -0.10 -23.74
CA MET A 497 -14.32 -0.74 -24.12
C MET A 497 -15.48 0.26 -24.27
N ASP A 498 -15.35 1.47 -23.73
CA ASP A 498 -16.35 2.55 -23.84
C ASP A 498 -16.14 3.46 -25.06
N LYS A 499 -15.21 3.14 -25.96
CA LYS A 499 -15.23 3.71 -27.32
C LYS A 499 -16.21 2.87 -28.14
N PRO A 500 -17.44 3.35 -28.45
CA PRO A 500 -18.23 2.70 -29.48
C PRO A 500 -17.36 2.67 -30.73
N ALA A 501 -17.21 1.47 -31.29
CA ALA A 501 -16.68 1.31 -32.62
C ALA A 501 -17.43 2.30 -33.51
N ALA A 502 -16.73 3.30 -34.03
CA ALA A 502 -17.27 4.15 -35.07
C ALA A 502 -17.63 3.20 -36.22
N LEU A 503 -18.92 2.99 -36.40
CA LEU A 503 -19.47 2.33 -37.57
C LEU A 503 -19.29 3.32 -38.73
N GLU A 504 -18.59 2.81 -39.75
CA GLU A 504 -18.37 3.32 -41.12
C GLU A 504 -17.42 4.51 -41.31
#